data_AF-A0A538DUS8-F1
#
_entry.id   AF-A0A538DUS8-F1
#
_cell.length_a   1.000
_cell.length_b   1.000
_cell.length_c   1.000
_cell.angle_alpha   90.00
_cell.angle_beta   90.00
_cell.angle_gamma   90.00
#
_symmetry.space_group_name_H-M   'P 1'
#
loop_
_entity.id
_entity.type
_entity.pdbx_description
1 polymer ?
#
loop_
_entity_poly.entity_id
_entity_poly.type
_entity_poly.pdbx_seq_one_letter_code
_entity_poly.pdbx_strand_id
1 'polypeptide(L)' 'MRHAVLGPGGVGALVGAALARAGHDVVLLLRPQSIAAYPGHIRVESAVLG' A
#
# COMPACT_ATOMS: atom_id res chain seq x y z
N MET A 1 4.39 -14.44 -6.54
CA MET A 1 3.43 -14.51 -5.41
C MET A 1 2.64 -13.21 -5.38
N ARG A 2 1.33 -13.28 -5.12
CA ARG A 2 0.45 -12.11 -4.97
C ARG A 2 0.25 -11.81 -3.50
N HIS A 3 0.27 -10.53 -3.12
CA HIS A 3 0.11 -10.10 -1.73
C HIS A 3 -1.13 -9.22 -1.60
N ALA A 4 -1.92 -9.47 -0.55
CA ALA A 4 -3.01 -8.59 -0.16
C ALA A 4 -2.65 -7.91 1.16
N VAL A 5 -2.73 -6.58 1.19
CA VAL A 5 -2.50 -5.79 2.40
C VAL A 5 -3.84 -5.25 2.88
N LEU A 6 -4.31 -5.74 4.03
CA LEU A 6 -5.52 -5.25 4.66
C LEU A 6 -5.21 -3.98 5.47
N GLY A 7 -5.78 -2.85 5.05
CA GLY A 7 -5.63 -1.57 5.74
C GLY A 7 -4.28 -0.88 5.45
N PRO A 8 -4.14 -0.20 4.29
CA PRO A 8 -2.93 0.53 3.94
C PRO A 8 -2.82 1.89 4.66
N GLY A 9 -2.83 1.87 6.00
CA GLY A 9 -2.38 2.99 6.83
C GLY A 9 -0.85 3.11 6.81
N GLY A 10 -0.22 3.81 7.77
CA GLY A 10 1.22 4.05 7.75
C GLY A 10 2.09 2.78 7.55
N VAL A 11 1.86 1.74 8.36
CA VAL A 11 2.65 0.49 8.27
C VAL A 11 2.26 -0.35 7.07
N GLY A 12 0.95 -0.54 6.83
CA GLY A 12 0.46 -1.35 5.71
C GLY A 12 0.90 -0.77 4.36
N ALA A 13 0.83 0.55 4.21
CA ALA A 13 1.31 1.24 3.02
C ALA A 13 2.82 1.09 2.86
N LEU A 14 3.61 1.21 3.94
CA LEU A 14 5.06 1.02 3.89
C LEU A 14 5.44 -0.37 3.38
N VAL A 15 4.86 -1.41 3.98
CA VAL A 15 5.13 -2.80 3.59
C VAL A 15 4.64 -3.08 2.16
N GLY A 16 3.43 -2.64 1.83
CA GLY A 16 2.85 -2.80 0.49
C GLY A 16 3.67 -2.10 -0.59
N ALA A 17 4.13 -0.87 -0.33
CA ALA A 17 4.99 -0.12 -1.24
C ALA A 17 6.36 -0.78 -1.42
N ALA A 18 6.97 -1.31 -0.34
CA ALA A 18 8.22 -2.05 -0.42
C ALA A 18 8.08 -3.32 -1.28
N LEU A 19 6.99 -4.08 -1.09
CA LEU A 19 6.69 -5.26 -1.90
C LEU A 19 6.46 -4.91 -3.38
N ALA A 20 5.68 -3.86 -3.65
CA ALA A 20 5.43 -3.40 -5.02
C ALA A 20 6.73 -2.93 -5.70
N ARG A 21 7.59 -2.19 -4.97
CA ARG A 21 8.90 -1.75 -5.47
C ARG A 21 9.84 -2.92 -5.77
N ALA A 22 9.73 -4.02 -5.04
CA ALA A 22 10.45 -5.26 -5.31
C ALA A 22 9.87 -6.09 -6.48
N GLY A 23 8.85 -5.57 -7.19
CA GLY A 23 8.25 -6.21 -8.36
C GLY A 23 7.17 -7.24 -8.03
N HIS A 24 6.69 -7.30 -6.78
CA HIS A 24 5.56 -8.16 -6.44
C HIS A 24 4.22 -7.53 -6.83
N ASP A 25 3.27 -8.38 -7.18
CA ASP A 25 1.87 -8.00 -7.38
C ASP A 25 1.19 -7.80 -6.02
N VAL A 26 0.70 -6.59 -5.75
CA VAL A 26 0.16 -6.15 -4.45
C VAL A 26 -1.22 -5.54 -4.63
N VAL A 27 -2.18 -6.06 -3.86
CA VAL A 27 -3.53 -5.50 -3.75
C VAL A 27 -3.71 -4.87 -2.38
N LEU A 28 -4.19 -3.64 -2.34
CA LEU A 28 -4.53 -2.95 -1.10
C LEU A 28 -6.03 -3.07 -0.84
N LEU A 29 -6.40 -3.56 0.34
CA LEU A 29 -7.79 -3.69 0.75
C LEU A 29 -8.14 -2.51 1.65
N LEU A 30 -8.98 -1.63 1.14
CA LEU A 30 -9.48 -0.46 1.85
C LEU A 30 -10.84 -0.74 2.49
N ARG A 31 -11.17 0.01 3.54
CA ARG A 31 -12.55 0.04 4.05
C ARG A 31 -13.45 0.74 3.03
N PRO A 32 -14.72 0.31 2.86
CA PRO A 32 -15.64 0.95 1.91
C PRO A 32 -15.73 2.47 2.06
N GLN A 33 -15.75 2.97 3.30
CA GLN A 33 -15.83 4.41 3.60
C GLN A 33 -14.56 5.17 3.17
N SER A 34 -13.44 4.49 3.00
CA SER A 34 -12.17 5.09 2.57
C SER A 34 -12.04 5.19 1.04
N ILE A 35 -12.88 4.49 0.27
CA ILE A 35 -12.84 4.49 -1.21
C ILE A 35 -13.07 5.91 -1.75
N ALA A 36 -14.01 6.66 -1.18
CA ALA A 36 -14.34 8.01 -1.65
C ALA A 36 -13.16 9.00 -1.56
N ALA A 37 -12.23 8.77 -0.63
CA ALA A 37 -11.04 9.59 -0.42
C ALA A 37 -9.77 9.00 -1.06
N TYR A 38 -9.86 7.85 -1.72
CA TYR A 38 -8.70 7.15 -2.25
C TYR A 38 -8.34 7.64 -3.67
N PRO A 39 -7.15 8.23 -3.90
CA PRO A 39 -6.78 8.83 -5.19
C PRO A 39 -6.30 7.80 -6.23
N GLY A 40 -6.62 6.51 -6.05
CA GLY A 40 -6.23 5.43 -6.96
C GLY A 40 -4.80 4.91 -6.76
N HIS A 41 -3.96 5.60 -6.00
CA HIS A 41 -2.60 5.18 -5.67
C HIS A 41 -2.21 5.64 -4.26
N ILE A 42 -1.13 5.06 -3.71
CA ILE A 42 -0.51 5.53 -2.47
C ILE A 42 0.95 5.84 -2.77
N ARG A 43 1.38 7.04 -2.40
CA ARG A 43 2.80 7.42 -2.38
C ARG A 43 3.30 7.27 -0.95
N VAL A 44 4.40 6.54 -0.78
CA VAL A 44 5.07 6.38 0.50
C VAL A 44 6.46 6.96 0.38
N GLU A 45 6.80 7.85 1.30
CA GLU A 45 8.15 8.36 1.47
C GLU A 45 8.70 7.81 2.79
N SER A 46 9.87 7.21 2.74
CA SER A 46 10.48 6.57 3.90
C SER A 46 11.95 6.95 4.01
N ALA A 47 12.34 7.55 5.14
CA ALA A 47 13.74 7.83 5.42
C ALA A 47 14.61 6.56 5.53
N VAL A 48 13.99 5.40 5.78
CA VAL A 48 14.70 4.12 5.98
C VAL A 48 14.79 3.33 4.67
N LEU A 49 13.75 3.36 3.84
CA LEU A 49 13.71 2.57 2.61
C LEU A 49 14.14 3.35 1.37
N GLY A 50 14.41 4.65 1.49
CA GLY A 50 14.65 5.55 0.35
C GLY A 50 13.46 5.62 -0.60
#